data_AF-A0A6P1E041-F1
#
_entry.id   AF-A0A6P1E041-F1
#
_cell.length_a   1.000
_cell.length_b   1.000
_cell.length_c   1.000
_cell.angle_alpha   90.00
_cell.angle_beta   90.00
_cell.angle_gamma   90.00
#
_symmetry.space_group_name_H-M   'P 1'
#
loop_
_entity.id
_entity.type
_entity.pdbx_description
1 polymer ?
#
loop_
_entity_poly.entity_id
_entity_poly.type
_entity_poly.pdbx_seq_one_letter_code
_entity_poly.pdbx_strand_id
1 'polypeptide(L)'
;ARYRWGIEGAFLVEKHQGYAYEHAFAKNWNAMKGDHYLMRLAHLINTLARFSKELAGLFATLGVQAAIGFIRNTLTGPWLDAPQVQERLSRPCQ
;
A
#
# COMPACT_ATOMS: atom_id res chain seq x y z
N ALA A 1 -15.39 -5.24 11.00
CA ALA A 1 -16.20 -5.13 9.76
C ALA A 1 -15.44 -4.55 8.55
N ARG A 2 -14.55 -3.54 8.70
CA ARG A 2 -13.89 -2.85 7.56
C ARG A 2 -12.75 -3.62 6.87
N TYR A 3 -12.07 -4.54 7.56
CA TYR A 3 -10.91 -5.26 7.01
C TYR A 3 -11.28 -6.21 5.86
N ARG A 4 -12.41 -6.91 5.96
CA ARG A 4 -12.91 -7.83 4.91
C ARG A 4 -13.22 -7.10 3.61
N TRP A 5 -13.90 -5.96 3.69
CA TRP A 5 -14.21 -5.12 2.53
C TRP A 5 -12.96 -4.54 1.87
N GLY A 6 -11.89 -4.30 2.62
CA GLY A 6 -10.60 -3.88 2.05
C GLY A 6 -9.99 -4.96 1.14
N ILE A 7 -10.12 -6.22 1.52
CA ILE A 7 -9.65 -7.37 0.70
C ILE A 7 -10.49 -7.48 -0.57
N GLU A 8 -11.81 -7.40 -0.46
CA GLU A 8 -12.73 -7.45 -1.60
C GLU A 8 -12.51 -6.27 -2.56
N GLY A 9 -12.28 -5.07 -2.02
CA GLY A 9 -11.92 -3.89 -2.80
C GLY A 9 -10.62 -4.07 -3.57
N ALA A 10 -9.57 -4.62 -2.94
CA ALA A 10 -8.32 -4.90 -3.63
C ALA A 10 -8.49 -5.91 -4.77
N PHE A 11 -9.27 -6.99 -4.57
CA PHE A 11 -9.57 -7.93 -5.64
C PHE A 11 -10.33 -7.28 -6.79
N LEU A 12 -11.27 -6.38 -6.50
CA LEU A 12 -12.04 -5.67 -7.52
C LEU A 12 -11.15 -4.76 -8.39
N VAL A 13 -10.14 -4.12 -7.79
CA VAL A 13 -9.15 -3.32 -8.53
C VAL A 13 -8.37 -4.19 -9.53
N GLU A 14 -7.80 -5.30 -9.07
CA GLU A 14 -6.98 -6.19 -9.92
C GLU A 14 -7.80 -6.79 -11.08
N LYS A 15 -9.07 -7.09 -10.84
CA LYS A 15 -9.95 -7.70 -11.84
C LYS A 15 -10.46 -6.72 -12.88
N HIS A 16 -10.92 -5.54 -12.43
CA HIS A 16 -11.76 -4.68 -13.26
C HIS A 16 -11.22 -3.26 -13.50
N GLN A 17 -10.14 -2.85 -12.83
CA GLN A 17 -9.60 -1.49 -12.96
C GLN A 17 -8.31 -1.43 -13.78
N GLY A 18 -8.28 -2.19 -14.87
CA GLY A 18 -7.21 -2.10 -15.88
C GLY A 18 -6.09 -3.13 -15.78
N TYR A 19 -6.08 -4.00 -14.76
CA TYR A 19 -5.09 -5.08 -14.65
C TYR A 19 -5.60 -6.45 -15.14
N ALA A 20 -6.91 -6.57 -15.40
CA ALA A 20 -7.52 -7.66 -16.14
C ALA A 20 -7.17 -9.09 -15.66
N TYR A 21 -7.00 -9.30 -14.35
CA TYR A 21 -6.60 -10.59 -13.76
C TYR A 21 -7.55 -11.77 -14.08
N GLU A 22 -8.76 -11.47 -14.56
CA GLU A 22 -9.73 -12.50 -14.96
C GLU A 22 -9.47 -13.07 -16.37
N HIS A 23 -8.63 -12.40 -17.16
CA HIS A 23 -8.39 -12.78 -18.54
C HIS A 23 -7.20 -13.73 -18.66
N ALA A 24 -7.40 -14.81 -19.39
CA ALA A 24 -6.34 -15.75 -19.68
C ALA A 24 -5.55 -15.32 -20.93
N PHE A 25 -4.55 -14.45 -20.76
CA PHE A 25 -3.70 -13.98 -21.88
C PHE A 25 -2.70 -15.01 -22.40
N ALA A 26 -2.38 -16.04 -21.60
CA ALA A 26 -1.49 -17.12 -21.99
C ALA A 26 -2.07 -18.49 -21.61
N LYS A 27 -1.94 -19.48 -22.50
CA LYS A 27 -2.35 -20.87 -22.22
C LYS A 27 -1.29 -21.68 -21.48
N ASN A 28 -0.04 -21.23 -21.51
CA ASN A 28 1.04 -21.83 -20.73
C ASN A 28 1.04 -21.26 -19.30
N TRP A 29 1.05 -22.13 -18.29
CA TRP A 29 1.00 -21.74 -16.89
C TRP A 29 2.15 -20.83 -16.45
N ASN A 30 3.38 -21.08 -16.91
CA ASN A 30 4.52 -20.24 -16.56
C ASN A 30 4.40 -18.85 -17.18
N ALA A 31 3.90 -18.76 -18.41
CA ALA A 31 3.60 -17.49 -19.05
C ALA A 31 2.48 -16.73 -18.32
N MET A 32 1.42 -17.41 -17.88
CA MET A 32 0.34 -16.81 -17.09
C MET A 32 0.83 -16.22 -15.76
N LYS A 33 1.71 -16.93 -15.05
CA LYS A 33 2.35 -16.39 -13.83
C LYS A 33 3.18 -15.14 -14.15
N GLY A 34 3.94 -15.17 -15.24
CA GLY A 34 4.73 -14.04 -15.70
C GLY A 34 3.88 -12.80 -15.95
N ASP A 35 2.76 -12.98 -16.64
CA ASP A 35 1.76 -11.92 -16.88
C ASP A 35 1.22 -11.31 -15.57
N HIS A 36 0.82 -12.16 -14.61
CA HIS A 36 0.35 -11.67 -13.31
C HIS A 36 1.44 -10.92 -12.52
N TYR A 37 2.71 -11.33 -12.63
CA TYR A 37 3.81 -10.57 -12.02
C TYR A 37 3.98 -9.20 -12.67
N LEU A 38 3.87 -9.10 -13.98
CA LEU A 38 3.90 -7.82 -14.69
C LEU A 38 2.74 -6.92 -14.24
N MET A 39 1.54 -7.47 -14.07
CA MET A 39 0.39 -6.70 -13.58
C MET A 39 0.58 -6.20 -12.14
N ARG A 40 1.20 -7.01 -11.26
CA ARG A 40 1.59 -6.52 -9.91
C ARG A 40 2.57 -5.37 -9.97
N LEU A 41 3.56 -5.43 -10.86
CA LEU A 41 4.50 -4.33 -11.06
C LEU A 41 3.81 -3.09 -11.61
N ALA A 42 2.89 -3.25 -12.58
CA ALA A 42 2.10 -2.16 -13.11
C ALA A 42 1.26 -1.47 -12.00
N HIS A 43 0.63 -2.25 -11.12
CA HIS A 43 -0.15 -1.71 -10.02
C HIS A 43 0.72 -0.96 -8.99
N LEU A 44 1.91 -1.49 -8.69
CA LEU A 44 2.88 -0.77 -7.86
C LEU A 44 3.26 0.57 -8.50
N ILE A 45 3.63 0.58 -9.78
CA ILE A 45 4.03 1.81 -10.49
C ILE A 45 2.88 2.81 -10.54
N ASN A 46 1.65 2.38 -10.85
CA ASN A 46 0.47 3.25 -10.85
C ASN A 46 0.22 3.86 -9.47
N THR A 47 0.39 3.08 -8.41
CA THR A 47 0.27 3.57 -7.04
C THR A 47 1.33 4.61 -6.73
N LEU A 48 2.59 4.35 -7.08
CA LEU A 48 3.70 5.30 -6.91
C LEU A 48 3.46 6.59 -7.72
N ALA A 49 2.98 6.47 -8.95
CA ALA A 49 2.67 7.61 -9.81
C ALA A 49 1.53 8.45 -9.22
N ARG A 50 0.46 7.81 -8.73
CA ARG A 50 -0.66 8.49 -8.07
C ARG A 50 -0.22 9.30 -6.85
N PHE A 51 0.72 8.78 -6.07
CA PHE A 51 1.24 9.45 -4.87
C PHE A 51 2.57 10.20 -5.10
N SER A 52 2.97 10.38 -6.35
CA SER A 52 4.29 10.92 -6.69
C SER A 52 4.50 12.35 -6.19
N LYS A 53 3.44 13.17 -6.18
CA LYS A 53 3.49 14.55 -5.69
C LYS A 53 3.71 14.59 -4.17
N GLU A 54 2.99 13.76 -3.43
CA GLU A 54 3.10 13.63 -1.98
C GLU A 54 4.47 13.06 -1.60
N LEU A 55 4.93 12.02 -2.30
CA LEU A 55 6.28 11.48 -2.14
C LEU A 55 7.35 12.54 -2.43
N ALA A 56 7.20 13.32 -3.50
CA ALA A 56 8.12 14.41 -3.82
C ALA A 56 8.16 15.47 -2.70
N GLY A 57 7.00 15.84 -2.14
CA GLY A 57 6.92 16.73 -0.99
C GLY A 57 7.62 16.16 0.25
N LEU A 58 7.41 14.87 0.53
CA LEU A 58 8.06 14.17 1.63
C LEU A 58 9.59 14.14 1.45
N PHE A 59 10.07 13.82 0.25
CA PHE A 59 11.50 13.82 -0.07
C PHE A 59 12.12 15.21 -0.03
N ALA A 60 11.41 16.24 -0.48
CA ALA A 60 11.87 17.62 -0.38
C ALA A 60 11.99 18.08 1.08
N THR A 61 11.10 17.60 1.95
CA THR A 61 11.07 17.99 3.37
C THR A 61 12.10 17.23 4.21
N LEU A 62 12.22 15.92 4.03
CA LEU A 62 13.07 15.06 4.87
C LEU A 62 14.42 14.70 4.22
N GLY A 63 14.53 14.77 2.89
CA GLY A 63 15.60 14.12 2.12
C GLY A 63 15.34 12.62 1.90
N VAL A 64 15.98 12.04 0.88
CA VAL A 64 15.69 10.67 0.41
C VAL A 64 15.91 9.60 1.48
N GLN A 65 17.08 9.60 2.13
CA GLN A 65 17.44 8.57 3.11
C GLN A 65 16.54 8.62 4.36
N ALA A 66 16.27 9.82 4.88
CA ALA A 66 15.42 10.00 6.04
C ALA A 66 13.95 9.68 5.73
N ALA A 67 13.45 9.99 4.52
CA ALA A 67 12.12 9.57 4.09
C ALA A 67 12.00 8.05 3.97
N ILE A 68 13.01 7.35 3.43
CA ILE A 68 13.04 5.88 3.39
C ILE A 68 13.03 5.31 4.81
N GLY A 69 13.86 5.86 5.71
CA GLY A 69 13.90 5.48 7.12
C GLY A 69 12.56 5.70 7.82
N PHE A 70 11.91 6.84 7.57
CA PHE A 70 10.58 7.18 8.06
C PHE A 70 9.54 6.15 7.61
N ILE A 71 9.49 5.84 6.31
CA ILE A 71 8.55 4.83 5.76
C ILE A 71 8.81 3.47 6.39
N ARG A 72 10.07 3.03 6.49
CA ARG A 72 10.42 1.75 7.12
C ARG A 72 9.94 1.70 8.57
N ASN A 73 10.24 2.73 9.36
CA ASN A 73 9.78 2.83 10.75
C ASN A 73 8.24 2.92 10.85
N THR A 74 7.57 3.50 9.85
CA THR A 74 6.11 3.49 9.68
C THR A 74 5.55 2.09 9.57
N LEU A 75 6.19 1.26 8.75
CA LEU A 75 5.72 -0.09 8.45
C LEU A 75 6.14 -1.12 9.50
N THR A 76 7.25 -0.90 10.22
CA THR A 76 7.83 -1.89 11.13
C THR A 76 7.74 -1.52 12.61
N GLY A 77 7.47 -0.27 12.95
CA GLY A 77 7.42 0.20 14.34
C GLY A 77 6.00 0.26 14.91
N PRO A 78 5.80 0.05 16.22
CA PRO A 78 4.56 0.44 16.89
C PRO A 78 4.57 1.97 17.05
N TRP A 79 3.86 2.68 16.18
CA TRP A 79 3.71 4.15 16.26
C TRP A 79 2.98 4.61 17.51
N LEU A 80 2.21 3.68 18.06
CA LEU A 80 1.34 3.89 19.19
C LEU A 80 1.77 2.90 20.27
N ASP A 81 2.41 3.43 21.30
CA ASP A 81 2.67 2.69 22.52
C ASP A 81 1.32 2.46 23.22
N ALA A 82 0.85 1.21 23.17
CA ALA A 82 -0.48 0.82 23.66
C ALA A 82 -0.78 1.36 25.08
N PRO A 83 0.10 1.20 26.09
CA PRO A 83 -0.09 1.80 27.41
C PRO A 83 -0.18 3.32 27.39
N GLN A 84 0.64 4.03 26.59
CA GLN A 84 0.55 5.50 26.49
C GLN A 84 -0.76 5.97 25.84
N VAL A 85 -1.24 5.24 24.83
CA VAL A 85 -2.54 5.52 24.20
C VAL A 85 -3.66 5.30 25.20
N GLN A 86 -3.59 4.23 25.99
CA GLN A 86 -4.61 3.90 26.99
C GLN A 86 -4.64 4.94 28.12
N GLU A 87 -3.48 5.41 28.57
CA GLU A 87 -3.37 6.50 29.54
C GLU A 87 -4.02 7.78 28.99
N ARG A 88 -3.73 8.16 27.74
CA ARG A 88 -4.32 9.36 27.12
C ARG A 88 -5.83 9.25 26.96
N LEU A 89 -6.36 8.09 26.60
CA LEU A 89 -7.81 7.85 26.50
C LEU A 89 -8.52 7.90 27.85
N SER A 90 -7.81 7.60 28.95
CA SER A 90 -8.36 7.64 30.31
C SER A 90 -8.39 9.04 30.93
N ARG A 91 -7.69 10.02 30.33
CA ARG A 91 -7.76 11.41 30.76
C ARG A 91 -9.07 12.04 30.26
N PRO A 92 -9.77 12.86 31.08
CA PRO A 92 -10.95 13.56 30.61
C PRO A 92 -10.57 14.48 29.45
N CYS A 93 -11.29 14.39 28.33
CA CYS A 93 -11.12 15.30 27.21
C CYS A 93 -11.33 16.74 27.71
N GLN A 94 -10.29 17.57 27.63
CA GLN A 94 -10.40 19.01 27.84
C GLN A 94 -11.01 19.69 26.62
#